data_AF-A0A7T5ERU3-F1
#
_entry.id   AF-A0A7T5ERU3-F1
#
_cell.length_a   1.000
_cell.length_b   1.000
_cell.length_c   1.000
_cell.angle_alpha   90.00
_cell.angle_beta   90.00
_cell.angle_gamma   90.00
#
_symmetry.space_group_name_H-M   'P 1'
#
loop_
_entity.id
_entity.type
_entity.pdbx_description
1 polymer ?
#
loop_
_entity_poly.entity_id
_entity_poly.type
_entity_poly.pdbx_seq_one_letter_code
_entity_poly.pdbx_strand_id
1 'polypeptide(L)'
;MTTAAVSSRVTLFNQAIRVVCKRNVERGRAELCTYDEVATYLNNGYQAYEMYLNNGCNPREIAECLMELREDVHDWWRVVGHDGFLETEPAALRSQQYDELKHHGFQFDGPNVILQ
;
A
#
# COMPACT_ATOMS: atom_id res chain seq x y z
N MET A 1 16.32 14.57 -7.68
CA MET A 1 16.15 14.08 -6.30
C MET A 1 17.34 13.22 -5.94
N THR A 2 17.90 13.34 -4.73
CA THR A 2 19.05 12.55 -4.26
C THR A 2 18.60 11.13 -3.92
N THR A 3 19.46 10.14 -4.20
CA THR A 3 19.24 8.69 -3.93
C THR A 3 18.85 8.39 -2.48
N ALA A 4 19.32 9.19 -1.51
CA ALA A 4 18.99 9.05 -0.09
C ALA A 4 17.50 9.30 0.23
N ALA A 5 16.84 10.23 -0.47
CA ALA A 5 15.43 10.53 -0.24
C ALA A 5 14.50 9.46 -0.83
N VAL A 6 14.92 8.78 -1.91
CA VAL A 6 14.22 7.60 -2.44
C VAL A 6 14.34 6.41 -1.48
N SER A 7 15.57 6.14 -1.00
CA SER A 7 15.84 5.04 -0.06
C SER A 7 15.04 5.17 1.26
N SER A 8 14.89 6.40 1.77
CA SER A 8 14.11 6.66 2.99
C SER A 8 12.62 6.40 2.80
N ARG A 9 12.06 6.78 1.64
CA ARG A 9 10.64 6.55 1.30
C ARG A 9 10.31 5.07 1.14
N VAL A 10 11.15 4.34 0.40
CA VAL A 10 11.00 2.89 0.22
C VAL A 10 11.02 2.17 1.58
N THR A 11 11.94 2.55 2.46
CA THR A 11 12.03 1.98 3.82
C THR A 11 10.75 2.21 4.62
N LEU A 12 10.19 3.42 4.57
CA LEU A 12 8.95 3.76 5.25
C LEU A 12 7.76 2.97 4.72
N PHE A 13 7.62 2.84 3.40
CA PHE A 13 6.55 2.05 2.79
C PHE A 13 6.64 0.57 3.17
N ASN A 14 7.81 -0.04 3.04
CA ASN A 14 8.03 -1.44 3.43
C ASN A 14 7.68 -1.67 4.92
N GLN A 15 8.05 -0.74 5.80
CA GLN A 15 7.70 -0.83 7.22
C GLN A 15 6.20 -0.67 7.46
N ALA A 16 5.56 0.33 6.84
CA ALA A 16 4.14 0.60 7.01
C ALA A 16 3.28 -0.59 6.56
N ILE A 17 3.52 -1.11 5.36
CA ILE A 17 2.80 -2.26 4.80
C ILE A 17 2.92 -3.46 5.74
N ARG A 18 4.15 -3.80 6.14
CA ARG A 18 4.40 -4.94 7.03
C ARG A 18 3.65 -4.83 8.37
N VAL A 19 3.67 -3.65 9.01
CA VAL A 19 3.03 -3.46 10.31
C VAL A 19 1.51 -3.49 10.18
N VAL A 20 0.95 -2.85 9.16
CA VAL A 20 -0.51 -2.79 8.95
C VAL A 20 -1.06 -4.17 8.59
N CYS A 21 -0.44 -4.86 7.62
CA CYS A 21 -0.84 -6.21 7.21
C CYS A 21 -0.81 -7.19 8.41
N LYS A 22 0.25 -7.16 9.22
CA LYS A 22 0.35 -7.99 10.43
C LYS A 22 -0.81 -7.72 11.41
N ARG A 23 -1.14 -6.45 11.64
CA ARG A 23 -2.25 -6.06 12.51
C ARG A 23 -3.61 -6.51 11.97
N ASN A 24 -3.79 -6.55 10.66
CA ASN A 24 -5.02 -7.05 10.04
C ASN A 24 -5.16 -8.57 10.27
N VAL A 25 -4.09 -9.34 10.17
CA VAL A 25 -4.10 -10.78 10.54
C VAL A 25 -4.43 -10.97 12.01
N GLU A 26 -3.84 -10.17 12.91
CA GLU A 26 -4.15 -10.22 14.35
C GLU A 26 -5.63 -9.89 14.66
N ARG A 27 -6.31 -9.21 13.73
CA ARG A 27 -7.76 -8.91 13.77
C ARG A 27 -8.63 -9.94 13.03
N GLY A 28 -8.03 -11.00 12.51
CA GLY A 28 -8.74 -12.05 11.75
C GLY A 28 -9.12 -11.64 10.33
N ARG A 29 -8.44 -10.67 9.74
CA ARG A 29 -8.58 -10.26 8.33
C ARG A 29 -7.45 -10.85 7.47
N ALA A 30 -7.64 -10.77 6.16
CA ALA A 30 -6.59 -11.00 5.17
C ALA A 30 -5.31 -10.20 5.50
N GLU A 31 -4.13 -10.76 5.18
CA GLU A 31 -2.82 -10.10 5.32
C GLU A 31 -2.57 -9.04 4.22
N LEU A 32 -3.56 -8.16 4.06
CA LEU A 32 -3.64 -7.05 3.13
C LEU A 32 -3.86 -5.77 3.92
N CYS A 33 -3.57 -4.63 3.30
CA CYS A 33 -3.83 -3.32 3.88
C CYS A 33 -4.47 -2.41 2.85
N THR A 34 -5.20 -1.40 3.30
CA THR A 34 -5.72 -0.36 2.40
C THR A 34 -4.79 0.86 2.36
N TYR A 35 -4.88 1.65 1.29
CA TYR A 35 -4.20 2.96 1.22
C TYR A 35 -4.52 3.84 2.43
N ASP A 36 -5.76 3.80 2.94
CA ASP A 36 -6.18 4.54 4.13
C ASP A 36 -5.43 4.09 5.40
N GLU A 37 -5.25 2.78 5.57
CA GLU A 37 -4.58 2.22 6.74
C GLU A 37 -3.07 2.53 6.71
N VAL A 38 -2.46 2.45 5.52
CA VAL A 38 -1.06 2.84 5.29
C VAL A 38 -0.88 4.34 5.53
N ALA A 39 -1.74 5.19 4.97
CA ALA A 39 -1.73 6.64 5.20
C ALA A 39 -1.88 6.97 6.68
N THR A 40 -2.82 6.32 7.37
CA THR A 40 -3.04 6.48 8.82
C THR A 40 -1.82 6.07 9.63
N TYR A 41 -1.15 4.98 9.26
CA TYR A 41 0.08 4.55 9.93
C TYR A 41 1.21 5.58 9.76
N LEU A 42 1.44 6.04 8.53
CA LEU A 42 2.47 7.02 8.21
C LEU A 42 2.20 8.38 8.89
N ASN A 43 0.93 8.78 9.02
CA ASN A 43 0.52 10.00 9.71
C ASN A 43 0.70 9.91 11.24
N ASN A 44 0.47 8.75 11.85
CA ASN A 44 0.51 8.58 13.31
C ASN A 44 1.88 8.11 13.87
N GLY A 45 2.75 7.56 13.03
CA GLY A 45 3.89 6.71 13.44
C GLY A 45 5.28 7.36 13.52
N TYR A 46 5.42 8.69 13.49
CA TYR A 46 6.67 9.45 13.34
C TYR A 46 7.22 9.61 11.89
N GLN A 47 7.59 10.86 11.57
CA GLN A 47 8.20 11.37 10.32
C GLN A 47 7.31 11.53 9.07
N ALA A 48 6.14 12.14 9.25
CA ALA A 48 5.56 13.04 8.24
C ALA A 48 6.42 14.32 7.99
N TYR A 49 7.62 14.43 8.58
CA TYR A 49 8.36 15.69 8.75
C TYR A 49 8.88 16.31 7.44
N GLU A 50 9.03 15.56 6.34
CA GLU A 50 9.61 16.11 5.09
C GLU A 50 8.89 15.74 3.79
N MET A 51 7.89 14.84 3.79
CA MET A 51 7.14 14.52 2.56
C MET A 51 5.93 15.43 2.30
N TYR A 52 5.34 16.03 3.35
CA TYR A 52 4.00 16.66 3.28
C TYR A 52 3.88 17.94 4.12
N LEU A 53 4.88 18.82 4.15
CA LEU A 53 4.86 19.99 5.04
C LEU A 53 3.77 21.05 4.78
N ASN A 54 2.73 20.80 3.96
CA ASN A 54 1.60 21.75 3.88
C ASN A 54 0.17 21.16 3.83
N ASN A 55 -0.07 19.87 3.59
CA ASN A 55 -1.40 19.25 3.66
C ASN A 55 -1.21 17.75 3.93
N GLY A 56 -1.85 17.17 4.95
CA GLY A 56 -1.56 15.78 5.39
C GLY A 56 -1.69 14.72 4.28
N CYS A 57 -1.00 13.59 4.44
CA CYS A 57 -0.98 12.51 3.44
C CYS A 57 -2.39 12.01 3.14
N ASN A 58 -2.96 12.37 1.99
CA ASN A 58 -4.21 11.82 1.52
C ASN A 58 -3.95 10.42 0.92
N PRO A 59 -4.82 9.42 1.13
CA PRO A 59 -4.74 8.10 0.50
C PRO A 59 -4.39 8.12 -0.99
N ARG A 60 -4.86 9.13 -1.75
CA ARG A 60 -4.51 9.31 -3.17
C ARG A 60 -3.02 9.58 -3.40
N GLU A 61 -2.41 10.45 -2.61
CA GLU A 61 -1.00 10.80 -2.75
C GLU A 61 -0.10 9.64 -2.30
N ILE A 62 -0.58 8.83 -1.36
CA ILE A 62 0.05 7.56 -0.98
C ILE A 62 0.00 6.55 -2.13
N ALA A 63 -1.12 6.42 -2.82
CA ALA A 63 -1.24 5.56 -4.00
C ALA A 63 -0.28 6.01 -5.11
N GLU A 64 -0.29 7.30 -5.47
CA GLU A 64 0.60 7.86 -6.50
C GLU A 64 2.09 7.64 -6.12
N CYS A 65 2.47 7.89 -4.88
CA CYS A 65 3.85 7.69 -4.42
C CYS A 65 4.25 6.20 -4.38
N LEU A 66 3.36 5.31 -3.95
CA LEU A 66 3.62 3.87 -3.95
C LEU A 66 3.78 3.34 -5.37
N MET A 67 2.97 3.82 -6.32
CA MET A 67 3.08 3.46 -7.73
C MET A 67 4.44 3.85 -8.32
N GLU A 68 4.97 5.02 -7.97
CA GLU A 68 6.31 5.45 -8.38
C GLU A 68 7.43 4.57 -7.80
N LEU A 69 7.26 4.08 -6.57
CA LEU A 69 8.27 3.33 -5.83
C LEU A 69 8.10 1.80 -5.89
N ARG A 70 7.10 1.30 -6.60
CA ARG A 70 6.67 -0.11 -6.56
C ARG A 70 7.78 -1.12 -6.88
N GLU A 71 8.74 -0.77 -7.72
CA GLU A 71 9.86 -1.66 -8.09
C GLU A 71 10.81 -1.91 -6.91
N ASP A 72 10.83 -0.99 -5.94
CA ASP A 72 11.67 -1.05 -4.74
C ASP A 72 10.88 -1.42 -3.47
N VAL A 73 9.55 -1.33 -3.49
CA VAL A 73 8.67 -1.69 -2.36
C VAL A 73 8.20 -3.13 -2.52
N HIS A 74 8.81 -4.06 -1.78
CA HIS A 74 8.62 -5.50 -1.95
C HIS A 74 7.17 -5.97 -1.87
N ASP A 75 6.39 -5.39 -0.95
CA ASP A 75 5.03 -5.81 -0.62
C ASP A 75 3.97 -4.85 -1.20
N TRP A 76 4.30 -4.08 -2.24
CA TRP A 76 3.37 -3.09 -2.82
C TRP A 76 2.01 -3.70 -3.20
N TRP A 77 2.01 -4.95 -3.67
CA TRP A 77 0.81 -5.68 -4.11
C TRP A 77 -0.18 -5.95 -2.98
N ARG A 78 0.24 -5.87 -1.71
CA ARG A 78 -0.62 -6.02 -0.53
C ARG A 78 -1.47 -4.79 -0.22
N VAL A 79 -1.18 -3.65 -0.86
CA VAL A 79 -1.90 -2.40 -0.66
C VAL A 79 -3.02 -2.29 -1.68
N VAL A 80 -4.27 -2.28 -1.21
CA VAL A 80 -5.44 -2.21 -2.07
C VAL A 80 -6.28 -0.97 -1.78
N GLY A 81 -7.20 -0.67 -2.70
CA GLY A 81 -8.22 0.35 -2.50
C GLY A 81 -9.16 0.02 -1.34
N HIS A 82 -10.00 1.00 -1.02
CA HIS A 82 -11.11 0.78 -0.09
C HIS A 82 -11.96 -0.43 -0.54
N ASP A 83 -12.45 -1.21 0.42
CA ASP A 83 -13.21 -2.46 0.19
C ASP A 83 -12.52 -3.52 -0.67
N GLY A 84 -11.19 -3.47 -0.80
CA GLY A 84 -10.43 -4.45 -1.59
C GLY A 84 -10.43 -4.17 -3.09
N PHE A 85 -10.81 -2.96 -3.50
CA PHE A 85 -10.76 -2.55 -4.89
C PHE A 85 -9.32 -2.54 -5.41
N LEU A 86 -9.07 -3.22 -6.53
CA LEU A 86 -7.80 -3.08 -7.24
C LEU A 86 -7.84 -1.85 -8.12
N GLU A 87 -6.88 -0.94 -7.96
CA GLU A 87 -6.83 0.29 -8.74
C GLU A 87 -6.88 0.00 -10.25
N THR A 88 -7.64 0.81 -10.98
CA THR A 88 -7.96 0.53 -12.38
C THR A 88 -6.89 1.03 -13.36
N GLU A 89 -6.03 1.94 -12.95
CA GLU A 89 -5.08 2.60 -13.83
C GLU A 89 -3.68 2.72 -13.22
N PRO A 90 -2.62 2.41 -13.99
CA PRO A 90 -2.63 1.75 -15.30
C PRO A 90 -3.13 0.30 -15.25
N ALA A 91 -3.92 -0.12 -16.24
CA ALA A 91 -4.46 -1.49 -16.34
C ALA A 91 -3.39 -2.61 -16.27
N ALA A 92 -2.16 -2.34 -16.73
CA ALA A 92 -1.04 -3.27 -16.64
C ALA A 92 -0.62 -3.53 -15.18
N LEU A 93 -0.64 -2.51 -14.32
CA LEU A 93 -0.30 -2.65 -12.90
C LEU A 93 -1.38 -3.41 -12.15
N ARG A 94 -2.65 -3.17 -12.51
CA ARG A 94 -3.77 -3.95 -11.99
C ARG A 94 -3.60 -5.45 -12.27
N SER A 95 -3.20 -5.81 -13.49
CA SER A 95 -2.96 -7.21 -13.85
C SER A 95 -1.84 -7.82 -13.01
N GLN A 96 -0.74 -7.09 -12.81
CA GLN A 96 0.38 -7.56 -11.99
C GLN A 96 -0.04 -7.77 -10.54
N GLN A 97 -0.75 -6.81 -9.95
CA GLN A 97 -1.24 -6.92 -8.58
C GLN A 97 -2.21 -8.10 -8.43
N TYR A 98 -3.11 -8.26 -9.40
CA TYR A 98 -4.05 -9.37 -9.43
C TYR A 98 -3.32 -10.72 -9.49
N ASP A 99 -2.29 -10.85 -10.32
CA ASP A 99 -1.51 -12.07 -10.45
C ASP A 99 -0.73 -12.40 -9.16
N GLU A 100 -0.15 -11.41 -8.48
CA GLU A 100 0.51 -11.58 -7.18
C GLU A 100 -0.48 -12.04 -6.10
N LEU A 101 -1.62 -11.35 -5.98
CA LEU A 101 -2.67 -11.72 -5.01
C LEU A 101 -3.20 -13.14 -5.27
N LYS A 102 -3.38 -13.51 -6.54
CA LYS A 102 -3.80 -14.86 -6.92
C LYS A 102 -2.71 -15.90 -6.63
N HIS A 103 -1.44 -15.58 -6.88
CA HIS A 103 -0.29 -16.44 -6.55
C HIS A 103 -0.24 -16.74 -5.05
N HIS A 104 -0.54 -15.74 -4.22
CA HIS A 104 -0.60 -15.86 -2.76
C HIS A 104 -1.92 -16.43 -2.21
N GLY A 105 -2.85 -16.84 -3.08
CA GLY A 105 -4.06 -17.57 -2.69
C GLY A 105 -5.23 -16.70 -2.22
N PHE A 106 -5.20 -15.40 -2.46
CA PHE A 106 -6.32 -14.52 -2.13
C PHE A 106 -7.53 -14.77 -3.05
N GLN A 107 -8.72 -14.60 -2.47
CA GLN A 107 -10.00 -14.78 -3.16
C GLN A 107 -10.56 -13.44 -3.63
N PHE A 108 -11.38 -13.48 -4.67
CA PHE A 108 -11.94 -12.28 -5.32
C PHE A 108 -13.46 -12.37 -5.42
N ASP A 109 -14.12 -11.23 -5.27
CA ASP A 109 -15.52 -11.00 -5.63
C ASP A 109 -15.59 -9.91 -6.71
N GLY A 110 -15.78 -10.34 -7.96
CA GLY A 110 -15.69 -9.47 -9.13
C GLY A 110 -14.29 -8.83 -9.26
N PRO A 111 -14.18 -7.48 -9.32
CA PRO A 111 -12.89 -6.78 -9.41
C PRO A 111 -12.18 -6.62 -8.06
N ASN A 112 -12.82 -7.01 -6.94
CA ASN A 112 -12.33 -6.75 -5.59
C ASN A 112 -11.71 -7.99 -4.97
N VAL A 113 -10.64 -7.82 -4.21
CA VAL A 113 -10.10 -8.88 -3.34
C VAL A 113 -10.91 -8.93 -2.04
N ILE A 114 -11.22 -10.12 -1.54
CA ILE A 114 -11.95 -10.29 -0.29
C ILE A 114 -11.00 -10.01 0.89
N LEU A 115 -11.38 -9.06 1.75
CA LEU A 115 -10.59 -8.64 2.91
C LEU A 115 -10.93 -9.42 4.21
N GLN A 116 -11.93 -10.30 4.16
CA GLN A 116 -12.47 -11.07 5.29
C GLN A 116 -11.64 -12.33 5.57
#